data_AF-A0A848L6B2-F1
#
_entry.id   AF-A0A848L6B2-F1
#
_cell.length_a   1.000
_cell.length_b   1.000
_cell.length_c   1.000
_cell.angle_alpha   90.00
_cell.angle_beta   90.00
_cell.angle_gamma   90.00
#
_symmetry.space_group_name_H-M   'P 1'
#
loop_
_entity.id
_entity.type
_entity.pdbx_description
1 polymer ?
#
loop_
_entity_poly.entity_id
_entity_poly.type
_entity_poly.pdbx_seq_one_letter_code
_entity_poly.pdbx_strand_id
1 'polypeptide(L)'
;MERIGQRKRNLPAPPHAVSDDLVNPHRSAVRPWLILLDDEMEPEVLDSRAPDRVAWSSLWKRRPDARIHFELADADGGTDLMWTLDVDGELPDASLTGHLRKRMNVLINANLRFTYGA
;
A
#
# COMPACT_ATOMS: atom_id res chain seq x y z
N MET A 1 -8.95 14.99 -6.72
CA MET A 1 -8.61 13.85 -5.85
C MET A 1 -9.46 13.87 -4.60
N GLU A 2 -10.26 12.83 -4.41
CA GLU A 2 -11.10 12.60 -3.25
C GLU A 2 -10.60 11.40 -2.46
N ARG A 3 -10.58 11.54 -1.14
CA ARG A 3 -10.12 10.48 -0.25
C ARG A 3 -11.18 9.45 -0.03
N ILE A 4 -10.90 8.21 -0.41
CA ILE A 4 -11.80 7.10 -0.19
C ILE A 4 -11.28 6.10 0.82
N GLY A 5 -10.10 6.26 1.40
CA GLY A 5 -9.64 5.38 2.48
C GLY A 5 -8.34 5.84 3.09
N GLN A 6 -8.15 5.52 4.37
CA GLN A 6 -6.90 5.73 5.06
C GLN A 6 -6.81 4.74 6.22
N ARG A 7 -5.61 4.20 6.47
CA ARG A 7 -5.36 3.44 7.69
C ARG A 7 -3.90 3.48 8.10
N LYS A 8 -3.67 3.68 9.39
CA LYS A 8 -2.37 3.57 10.05
C LYS A 8 -2.23 2.20 10.71
N ARG A 9 -1.06 1.57 10.58
CA ARG A 9 -0.66 0.44 11.41
C ARG A 9 0.86 0.38 11.54
N ASN A 10 1.31 -0.05 12.72
CA ASN A 10 2.71 -0.37 12.94
C ASN A 10 3.09 -1.63 12.13
N LEU A 11 4.31 -1.68 11.61
CA LEU A 11 5.00 -2.83 11.02
C LEU A 11 6.29 -3.05 11.81
N PRO A 12 6.73 -4.30 12.05
CA PRO A 12 7.89 -4.55 12.92
C PRO A 12 9.24 -4.23 12.26
N ALA A 13 9.28 -4.01 10.94
CA ALA A 13 10.51 -3.63 10.24
C ALA A 13 10.79 -2.12 10.35
N PRO A 14 12.05 -1.68 10.26
CA PRO A 14 12.42 -0.27 10.26
C PRO A 14 11.99 0.45 8.97
N PRO A 15 11.82 1.79 8.98
CA PRO A 15 11.21 2.53 7.86
C PRO A 15 11.92 2.33 6.51
N HIS A 16 13.25 2.25 6.50
CA HIS A 16 14.01 2.04 5.26
C HIS A 16 13.71 0.67 4.62
N ALA A 17 13.55 -0.39 5.42
CA ALA A 17 13.24 -1.72 4.91
C ALA A 17 11.81 -1.76 4.33
N VAL A 18 10.86 -1.11 5.01
CA VAL A 18 9.48 -0.98 4.50
C VAL A 18 9.44 -0.14 3.24
N SER A 19 10.15 0.98 3.20
CA SER A 19 10.27 1.83 2.00
C SER A 19 10.85 1.05 0.82
N ASP A 20 11.91 0.26 1.04
CA ASP A 20 12.53 -0.57 -0.01
C ASP A 20 11.56 -1.60 -0.58
N ASP A 21 10.79 -2.28 0.29
CA ASP A 21 9.80 -3.28 -0.16
C ASP A 21 8.61 -2.62 -0.88
N LEU A 22 8.22 -1.39 -0.52
CA LEU A 22 7.21 -0.64 -1.25
C LEU A 22 7.71 -0.14 -2.61
N VAL A 23 8.98 0.27 -2.72
CA VAL A 23 9.57 0.69 -3.99
C VAL A 23 9.88 -0.50 -4.90
N ASN A 24 10.23 -1.65 -4.32
CA ASN A 24 10.50 -2.88 -5.04
C ASN A 24 9.76 -4.09 -4.42
N PRO A 25 8.45 -4.27 -4.72
CA PRO A 25 7.63 -5.33 -4.13
C PRO A 25 8.11 -6.75 -4.40
N HIS A 26 8.92 -6.94 -5.45
CA HIS A 26 9.45 -8.23 -5.88
C HIS A 26 10.91 -8.47 -5.45
N ARG A 27 11.47 -7.59 -4.61
CA ARG A 27 12.85 -7.69 -4.10
C ARG A 27 13.13 -9.04 -3.44
N SER A 28 12.15 -9.60 -2.71
CA SER A 28 12.26 -10.92 -2.08
C SER A 28 11.39 -11.94 -2.81
N ALA A 29 12.02 -12.78 -3.63
CA ALA A 29 11.33 -13.90 -4.28
C ALA A 29 10.90 -14.99 -3.29
N VAL A 30 11.52 -15.06 -2.11
CA VAL A 30 11.26 -16.11 -1.09
C VAL A 30 9.99 -15.83 -0.29
N ARG A 31 9.65 -14.55 -0.09
CA ARG A 31 8.45 -14.13 0.65
C ARG A 31 7.69 -13.06 -0.15
N PRO A 32 7.04 -13.45 -1.27
CA PRO A 32 6.23 -12.51 -2.03
C PRO A 32 5.03 -12.07 -1.19
N TRP A 33 4.77 -10.76 -1.17
CA TRP A 33 3.68 -10.19 -0.38
C TRP A 33 2.65 -9.46 -1.24
N LEU A 34 3.09 -8.89 -2.37
CA LEU A 34 2.23 -8.27 -3.37
C LEU A 34 1.57 -9.37 -4.24
N ILE A 35 0.69 -10.14 -3.61
CA ILE A 35 -0.06 -11.23 -4.26
C ILE A 35 -1.32 -10.61 -4.86
N LEU A 36 -1.31 -10.27 -6.14
CA LEU A 36 -2.41 -9.62 -6.86
C LEU A 36 -3.50 -10.62 -7.29
N LEU A 37 -4.74 -10.15 -7.36
CA LEU A 37 -5.87 -10.90 -7.94
C LEU A 37 -5.91 -10.72 -9.47
N ASP A 38 -6.71 -11.55 -10.16
CA ASP A 38 -6.81 -11.54 -11.64
C ASP A 38 -7.30 -10.19 -12.21
N ASP A 39 -8.10 -9.45 -11.45
CA ASP A 39 -8.63 -8.14 -11.83
C ASP A 39 -7.76 -6.96 -11.36
N GLU A 40 -6.63 -7.26 -10.71
CA GLU A 40 -5.65 -6.29 -10.26
C GLU A 40 -4.47 -6.18 -11.24
N MET A 41 -3.70 -5.13 -11.07
CA MET A 41 -2.50 -4.82 -11.85
C MET A 41 -1.36 -4.41 -10.92
N GLU A 42 -0.13 -4.63 -11.38
CA GLU A 42 1.05 -4.23 -10.65
C GLU A 42 1.13 -2.70 -10.59
N PRO A 43 1.39 -2.11 -9.41
CA PRO A 43 1.51 -0.68 -9.27
C PRO A 43 2.86 -0.22 -9.82
N GLU A 44 2.86 0.93 -10.49
CA GLU A 44 4.07 1.70 -10.78
C GLU A 44 4.36 2.66 -9.61
N VAL A 45 5.63 2.82 -9.26
CA VAL A 45 6.07 3.84 -8.32
C VAL A 45 6.06 5.20 -9.03
N LEU A 46 5.16 6.07 -8.60
CA LEU A 46 4.99 7.40 -9.19
C LEU A 46 5.94 8.44 -8.58
N ASP A 47 6.19 8.30 -7.28
CA ASP A 47 7.08 9.15 -6.50
C ASP A 47 7.61 8.38 -5.30
N SER A 48 8.82 8.70 -4.87
CA SER A 48 9.40 8.14 -3.65
C SER A 48 10.37 9.13 -3.01
N ARG A 49 10.26 9.28 -1.70
CA ARG A 49 11.19 10.02 -0.86
C ARG A 49 11.53 9.15 0.33
N ALA A 50 12.60 8.38 0.18
CA ALA A 50 13.00 7.43 1.20
C ALA A 50 13.46 8.13 2.50
N PRO A 51 13.17 7.55 3.68
CA PRO A 51 12.27 6.40 3.90
C PRO A 51 10.80 6.82 4.08
N ASP A 52 10.50 8.12 4.09
CA ASP A 52 9.27 8.68 4.66
C ASP A 52 8.02 8.50 3.77
N ARG A 53 8.19 8.43 2.44
CA ARG A 53 7.07 8.46 1.50
C ARG A 53 7.28 7.61 0.26
N VAL A 54 6.21 6.94 -0.17
CA VAL A 54 6.12 6.25 -1.46
C VAL A 54 4.72 6.50 -2.04
N ALA A 55 4.62 6.74 -3.35
CA ALA A 55 3.35 6.86 -4.05
C ALA A 55 3.26 5.82 -5.16
N TRP A 56 2.14 5.13 -5.22
CA TRP A 56 1.85 4.12 -6.22
C TRP A 56 0.71 4.56 -7.15
N SER A 57 0.77 4.06 -8.40
CA SER A 57 -0.37 4.01 -9.30
C SER A 57 -1.45 3.08 -8.77
N SER A 58 -2.57 3.04 -9.48
CA SER A 58 -3.66 2.14 -9.14
C SER A 58 -3.24 0.67 -9.19
N LEU A 59 -3.83 -0.12 -8.29
CA LEU A 59 -3.81 -1.59 -8.32
C LEU A 59 -4.98 -2.18 -9.10
N TRP A 60 -5.97 -1.38 -9.51
CA TRP A 60 -7.24 -1.89 -10.03
C TRP A 60 -7.51 -1.42 -11.44
N LYS A 61 -7.71 -2.39 -12.34
CA LYS A 61 -8.07 -2.13 -13.75
C LYS A 61 -9.35 -1.29 -13.89
N ARG A 62 -10.30 -1.46 -12.97
CA ARG A 62 -11.58 -0.74 -12.94
C ARG A 62 -11.48 0.68 -12.38
N ARG A 63 -10.39 1.02 -11.68
CA ARG A 63 -10.13 2.35 -11.12
C ARG A 63 -8.71 2.77 -11.43
N PRO A 64 -8.34 2.93 -12.72
CA PRO A 64 -6.98 3.32 -13.10
C PRO A 64 -6.60 4.72 -12.59
N ASP A 65 -7.60 5.51 -12.20
CA ASP A 65 -7.49 6.83 -11.58
C ASP A 65 -7.02 6.79 -10.11
N ALA A 66 -7.13 5.64 -9.43
CA ALA A 66 -6.77 5.55 -8.03
C ALA A 66 -5.28 5.78 -7.80
N ARG A 67 -4.96 6.48 -6.70
CA ARG A 67 -3.59 6.73 -6.25
C ARG A 67 -3.46 6.29 -4.80
N ILE A 68 -2.35 5.63 -4.50
CA ILE A 68 -2.06 5.13 -3.16
C ILE A 68 -0.84 5.87 -2.64
N HIS A 69 -0.98 6.51 -1.49
CA HIS A 69 0.11 7.21 -0.82
C HIS A 69 0.47 6.47 0.46
N PHE A 70 1.76 6.23 0.65
CA PHE A 70 2.33 5.67 1.86
C PHE A 70 3.12 6.75 2.58
N GLU A 71 2.82 6.93 3.86
CA GLU A 71 3.64 7.70 4.78
C GLU A 71 4.20 6.76 5.84
N LEU A 72 5.50 6.83 6.05
CA LEU A 72 6.25 6.00 6.95
C LEU A 72 6.86 6.91 8.02
N ALA A 73 6.65 6.56 9.28
CA ALA A 73 7.28 7.21 10.40
C ALA A 73 7.99 6.18 11.27
N ASP A 74 9.11 6.59 11.86
CA ASP A 74 9.77 5.80 12.88
C ASP A 74 8.84 5.62 14.09
N ALA A 75 8.83 4.41 14.65
CA ALA A 75 8.02 4.05 15.81
C ALA A 75 8.84 3.15 16.72
N ASP A 76 8.54 3.16 18.02
CA ASP A 76 9.21 2.28 18.98
C ASP A 76 8.96 0.81 18.59
N GLY A 77 10.00 0.14 18.09
CA GLY A 77 9.93 -1.23 17.59
C GLY A 77 9.46 -1.42 16.14
N GLY A 78 9.54 -0.40 15.28
CA GLY A 78 9.34 -0.59 13.83
C GLY A 78 8.93 0.67 13.06
N THR A 79 7.98 0.51 12.13
CA THR A 79 7.47 1.58 11.26
C THR A 79 5.99 1.79 11.47
N ASP A 80 5.59 3.00 11.79
CA ASP A 80 4.20 3.41 11.67
C ASP A 80 3.89 3.74 10.21
N LEU A 81 3.27 2.79 9.49
CA LEU A 81 2.86 2.98 8.10
C LEU A 81 1.41 3.45 8.03
N MET A 82 1.19 4.55 7.33
CA MET A 82 -0.12 5.04 6.92
C MET A 82 -0.26 4.84 5.41
N TRP A 83 -1.26 4.07 4.98
CA TRP A 83 -1.68 4.12 3.58
C TRP A 83 -2.91 5.01 3.46
N THR A 84 -2.95 5.75 2.37
CA THR A 84 -4.07 6.60 1.96
C THR A 84 -4.44 6.24 0.53
N LEU A 85 -5.73 6.08 0.27
CA LEU A 85 -6.28 5.78 -1.05
C LEU A 85 -7.16 6.94 -1.50
N ASP A 86 -6.72 7.60 -2.56
CA ASP A 86 -7.41 8.70 -3.21
C ASP A 86 -7.83 8.30 -4.63
N VAL A 87 -8.91 8.89 -5.12
CA VAL A 87 -9.42 8.67 -6.48
C VAL A 87 -9.74 9.99 -7.16
N ASP A 88 -9.82 9.99 -8.48
CA ASP A 88 -10.29 11.14 -9.24
C ASP A 88 -11.66 10.86 -9.88
N GLY A 89 -12.40 11.92 -10.20
CA GLY A 89 -13.72 11.81 -10.81
C GLY A 89 -14.79 11.31 -9.85
N GLU A 90 -15.69 10.46 -10.35
CA GLU A 90 -16.84 9.98 -9.59
C GLU A 90 -16.42 9.04 -8.45
N LEU A 91 -16.97 9.30 -7.27
CA LEU A 91 -16.75 8.47 -6.11
C LEU A 91 -17.31 7.06 -6.37
N PRO A 92 -16.55 6.01 -6.05
CA PRO A 92 -17.08 4.66 -6.12
C PRO A 92 -18.21 4.49 -5.10
N ASP A 93 -19.14 3.58 -5.38
CA ASP A 93 -20.16 3.22 -4.41
C ASP A 93 -19.55 2.65 -3.11
N ALA A 94 -20.38 2.52 -2.07
CA ALA A 94 -19.94 2.06 -0.77
C ALA A 94 -19.36 0.63 -0.79
N SER A 95 -19.87 -0.22 -1.68
CA SER A 95 -19.45 -1.63 -1.80
C SER A 95 -18.03 -1.71 -2.37
N LEU A 96 -17.79 -1.04 -3.50
CA LEU A 96 -16.47 -0.95 -4.13
C LEU A 96 -15.49 -0.23 -3.20
N THR A 97 -15.87 0.88 -2.59
CA THR A 97 -15.04 1.57 -1.59
C THR A 97 -14.60 0.64 -0.46
N GLY A 98 -15.54 -0.14 0.09
CA GLY A 98 -15.25 -1.14 1.12
C GLY A 98 -14.28 -2.23 0.63
N HIS A 99 -14.48 -2.71 -0.60
CA HIS A 99 -13.61 -3.69 -1.23
C HIS A 99 -12.16 -3.17 -1.38
N LEU A 100 -11.97 -1.97 -1.94
CA LEU A 100 -10.64 -1.37 -2.15
C LEU A 100 -9.89 -1.18 -0.83
N ARG A 101 -10.56 -0.66 0.21
CA ARG A 101 -10.00 -0.50 1.56
C ARG A 101 -9.60 -1.84 2.17
N LYS A 102 -10.47 -2.84 2.08
CA LYS A 102 -10.21 -4.19 2.60
C LYS A 102 -8.98 -4.77 1.90
N ARG A 103 -8.86 -4.55 0.60
CA ARG A 103 -7.74 -5.06 -0.18
C ARG A 103 -6.40 -4.45 0.22
N MET A 104 -6.33 -3.12 0.38
CA MET A 104 -5.15 -2.43 0.91
C MET A 104 -4.72 -2.98 2.28
N ASN A 105 -5.70 -3.29 3.14
CA ASN A 105 -5.42 -3.91 4.43
C ASN A 105 -4.81 -5.31 4.31
N VAL A 106 -5.26 -6.12 3.36
CA VAL A 106 -4.69 -7.45 3.15
C VAL A 106 -3.25 -7.34 2.66
N LEU A 107 -3.00 -6.55 1.61
CA LEU A 107 -1.65 -6.43 1.03
C LEU A 107 -0.64 -5.86 2.03
N ILE A 108 -0.99 -4.77 2.71
CA ILE A 108 -0.03 -4.02 3.53
C ILE A 108 -0.02 -4.50 4.98
N ASN A 109 -1.20 -4.61 5.59
CA ASN A 109 -1.32 -4.88 7.03
C ASN A 109 -1.33 -6.38 7.38
N ALA A 110 -1.43 -7.26 6.38
CA ALA A 110 -1.28 -8.70 6.56
C ALA A 110 -0.07 -9.23 5.78
N ASN A 111 -0.08 -9.18 4.45
CA ASN A 111 0.95 -9.85 3.64
C ASN A 111 2.34 -9.23 3.83
N LEU A 112 2.49 -7.92 3.64
CA LEU A 112 3.77 -7.22 3.83
C LEU A 112 4.23 -7.37 5.29
N ARG A 113 3.33 -7.14 6.25
CA ARG A 113 3.66 -7.32 7.67
C ARG A 113 4.20 -8.74 7.99
N PHE A 114 3.67 -9.77 7.35
CA PHE A 114 4.11 -11.16 7.55
C PHE A 114 5.51 -11.45 7.01
N THR A 115 6.00 -10.70 6.01
CA THR A 115 7.38 -10.87 5.51
C THR A 115 8.42 -10.57 6.59
N TYR A 116 8.06 -9.71 7.55
CA TYR A 116 8.89 -9.30 8.67
C TYR A 116 8.79 -10.19 9.92
N GLY A 117 8.07 -11.33 9.84
CA GLY A 117 7.99 -12.30 10.93
C GLY A 117 6.94 -11.98 12.02
N ALA A 118 5.92 -11.19 11.67
CA ALA A 118 4.78 -10.90 12.53
C ALA A 118 3.71 -12.02 12.57
#